data_AF-A0A7C4FBW7-F1
#
_entry.id   AF-A0A7C4FBW7-F1
#
_cell.length_a   1.000
_cell.length_b   1.000
_cell.length_c   1.000
_cell.angle_alpha   90.00
_cell.angle_beta   90.00
_cell.angle_gamma   90.00
#
_symmetry.space_group_name_H-M   'P 1'
#
loop_
_entity.id
_entity.type
_entity.pdbx_description
1 polymer ?
#
loop_
_entity_poly.entity_id
_entity_poly.type
_entity_poly.pdbx_seq_one_letter_code
_entity_poly.pdbx_strand_id
1 'polypeptide(L)'
;MSSKFIQFFTPPLYIEESDKRVRLKGYIRLRGFQHELLKIFMDTESKDVVLLSAPTGAGKTLTLLLPLFANLELGEAHYYGAVGIYPSRELAKDQMASVANMLDALIGEEQKLSGAVEALRALGGSEVRKLLEKYENERGEECEKAARKLDECLMAWVYTTEDGRELPVILFLSTSDSVEALAALLHGAGIIEELSNMRALEFLATRLASCYRVIFAVPEYPYLLAGRAYGEFHAIGAWLRVALRELASLLAHYERGDLEGWFEALLRKMSRQAIRDVLQTTREEVGRLKWLFGLYGLPVFFDEFHLYSGFSLASFVSLLYAYLREGAVRKIVISSATPRKIVRIR
;
A
#
# COMPACT_ATOMS: atom_id res chain seq x y z
N MET A 1 20.43 -12.87 4.32
CA MET A 1 20.76 -11.45 4.05
C MET A 1 20.01 -10.61 5.08
N SER A 2 20.71 -9.73 5.78
CA SER A 2 20.16 -8.89 6.85
C SER A 2 19.41 -7.69 6.25
N SER A 3 18.18 -7.42 6.72
CA SER A 3 17.47 -6.18 6.41
C SER A 3 18.28 -4.98 6.93
N LYS A 4 18.36 -3.90 6.15
CA LYS A 4 19.03 -2.65 6.55
C LYS A 4 17.98 -1.68 7.12
N PHE A 5 18.34 -0.99 8.21
CA PHE A 5 17.55 0.09 8.79
C PHE A 5 18.13 1.43 8.34
N ILE A 6 17.29 2.34 7.85
CA ILE A 6 17.70 3.65 7.34
C ILE A 6 16.80 4.73 7.93
N GLN A 7 17.36 5.83 8.42
CA GLN A 7 16.59 6.93 8.99
C GLN A 7 16.86 8.24 8.25
N PHE A 8 15.79 8.96 7.91
CA PHE A 8 15.85 10.32 7.36
C PHE A 8 15.11 11.29 8.28
N PHE A 9 15.76 12.42 8.57
CA PHE A 9 15.17 13.53 9.30
C PHE A 9 15.23 14.79 8.44
N THR A 10 14.07 15.38 8.14
CA THR A 10 13.97 16.67 7.45
C THR A 10 13.52 17.74 8.45
N PRO A 11 14.36 18.73 8.78
CA PRO A 11 13.99 19.79 9.72
C PRO A 11 12.79 20.63 9.22
N PRO A 12 11.93 21.14 10.11
CA PRO A 12 10.72 21.90 9.74
C PRO A 12 10.94 23.20 8.93
N LEU A 13 12.18 23.70 8.90
CA LEU A 13 12.59 24.99 8.30
C LEU A 13 13.37 24.83 7.00
N TYR A 14 13.76 23.61 6.61
CA TYR A 14 14.57 23.34 5.42
C TYR A 14 13.99 22.13 4.69
N ILE A 15 13.09 22.39 3.75
CA ILE A 15 12.78 21.42 2.69
C ILE A 15 13.72 21.78 1.54
N GLU A 16 14.92 21.22 1.56
CA GLU A 16 15.87 21.41 0.45
C GLU A 16 15.27 20.79 -0.82
N GLU A 17 15.22 21.57 -1.90
CA GLU A 17 14.91 21.04 -3.22
C GLU A 17 16.13 20.28 -3.74
N SER A 18 15.93 19.11 -4.35
CA SER A 18 17.01 18.42 -5.06
C SER A 18 16.99 18.82 -6.53
N ASP A 19 18.10 18.67 -7.23
CA ASP A 19 18.14 18.85 -8.68
C ASP A 19 17.50 17.69 -9.47
N LYS A 20 17.04 16.64 -8.77
CA LYS A 20 16.42 15.48 -9.42
C LYS A 20 15.04 15.85 -9.94
N ARG A 21 14.88 15.72 -11.25
CA ARG A 21 13.59 15.81 -11.95
C ARG A 21 13.20 14.45 -12.47
N VAL A 22 11.95 14.07 -12.25
CA VAL A 22 11.34 12.87 -12.85
C VAL A 22 10.37 13.35 -13.91
N ARG A 23 10.44 12.73 -15.10
CA ARG A 23 9.62 13.09 -16.27
C ARG A 23 8.60 11.99 -16.55
N LEU A 24 7.33 12.39 -16.63
CA LEU A 24 6.22 11.65 -17.22
C LEU A 24 5.77 12.47 -18.45
N LYS A 25 4.48 12.77 -18.59
CA LYS A 25 4.02 13.80 -19.53
C LYS A 25 4.44 15.19 -19.05
N GLY A 26 4.28 15.44 -17.76
CA GLY A 26 4.84 16.58 -17.03
C GLY A 26 6.18 16.27 -16.39
N TYR A 27 6.68 17.20 -15.57
CA TYR A 27 7.87 16.99 -14.75
C TYR A 27 7.58 17.32 -13.29
N ILE A 28 8.23 16.59 -12.38
CA ILE A 28 8.24 16.91 -10.95
C ILE A 28 9.68 17.01 -10.46
N ARG A 29 9.97 18.08 -9.71
CA ARG A 29 11.23 18.23 -9.00
C ARG A 29 11.11 17.58 -7.63
N LEU A 30 11.97 16.62 -7.34
CA LEU A 30 11.99 15.94 -6.05
C LEU A 30 12.65 16.81 -5.00
N ARG A 31 12.13 16.75 -3.78
CA ARG A 31 12.77 17.29 -2.57
C ARG A 31 13.93 16.38 -2.15
N GLY A 32 14.87 16.90 -1.37
CA GLY A 32 16.07 16.18 -0.93
C GLY A 32 15.77 14.78 -0.38
N PHE A 33 14.87 14.69 0.59
CA PHE A 33 14.48 13.39 1.17
C PHE A 33 13.78 12.46 0.17
N GLN A 34 13.03 12.99 -0.80
CA GLN A 34 12.38 12.19 -1.83
C GLN A 34 13.41 11.62 -2.80
N HIS A 35 14.45 12.39 -3.13
CA HIS A 35 15.55 11.94 -3.96
C HIS A 35 16.41 10.88 -3.23
N GLU A 36 16.72 11.06 -1.94
CA GLU A 36 17.40 10.04 -1.16
C GLU A 36 16.58 8.74 -1.07
N LEU A 37 15.27 8.87 -0.86
CA LEU A 37 14.37 7.71 -0.87
C LEU A 37 14.32 7.05 -2.25
N LEU A 38 14.30 7.83 -3.34
CA LEU A 38 14.39 7.29 -4.71
C LEU A 38 15.65 6.44 -4.90
N LYS A 39 16.82 6.89 -4.41
CA LYS A 39 18.07 6.11 -4.50
C LYS A 39 17.96 4.75 -3.81
N ILE A 40 17.26 4.67 -2.68
CA ILE A 40 16.98 3.39 -1.99
C ILE A 40 16.09 2.49 -2.85
N PHE A 41 15.09 3.06 -3.52
CA PHE A 41 14.23 2.33 -4.45
C PHE A 41 14.97 1.92 -5.73
N MET A 42 16.02 2.63 -6.14
CA MET A 42 16.84 2.20 -7.28
C MET A 42 17.72 0.97 -6.96
N ASP A 43 18.02 0.69 -5.69
CA ASP A 43 18.65 -0.57 -5.28
C ASP A 43 17.57 -1.65 -5.07
N THR A 44 17.24 -2.36 -6.14
CA THR A 44 16.11 -3.31 -6.15
C THR A 44 16.36 -4.59 -5.34
N GLU A 45 17.62 -4.90 -5.05
CA GLU A 45 18.03 -6.13 -4.33
C GLU A 45 18.06 -5.98 -2.82
N SER A 46 18.13 -4.75 -2.30
CA SER A 46 18.13 -4.52 -0.85
C SER A 46 16.75 -4.65 -0.22
N LYS A 47 16.78 -5.11 1.04
CA LYS A 47 15.63 -5.14 1.95
C LYS A 47 15.80 -4.05 2.99
N ASP A 48 14.98 -3.00 2.89
CA ASP A 48 15.12 -1.79 3.71
C ASP A 48 13.86 -1.49 4.51
N VAL A 49 14.08 -1.10 5.76
CA VAL A 49 13.07 -0.44 6.59
C VAL A 49 13.53 1.00 6.79
N VAL A 50 12.75 1.94 6.26
CA VAL A 50 13.07 3.37 6.25
C VAL A 50 12.16 4.11 7.21
N LEU A 51 12.74 4.79 8.21
CA LEU A 51 12.01 5.72 9.06
C LEU A 51 12.15 7.13 8.49
N LEU A 52 11.05 7.70 7.99
CA LEU A 52 11.00 9.03 7.39
C LEU A 52 10.32 10.02 8.33
N SER A 53 11.06 11.00 8.84
CA SER A 53 10.51 12.09 9.63
C SER A 53 10.56 13.40 8.85
N ALA A 54 9.39 13.92 8.46
CA ALA A 54 9.27 15.17 7.71
C ALA A 54 7.97 15.92 8.08
N PRO A 55 7.95 17.26 8.11
CA PRO A 55 6.77 18.03 8.52
C PRO A 55 5.56 17.79 7.61
N THR A 56 4.35 18.02 8.12
CA THR A 56 3.13 18.02 7.28
C THR A 56 3.28 19.04 6.14
N GLY A 57 2.83 18.68 4.93
CA GLY A 57 3.07 19.48 3.73
C GLY A 57 4.47 19.32 3.12
N ALA A 58 5.33 18.48 3.70
CA ALA A 58 6.63 18.14 3.12
C ALA A 58 6.55 17.29 1.83
N GLY A 59 5.35 16.89 1.39
CA GLY A 59 5.19 16.06 0.19
C GLY A 59 5.50 14.59 0.45
N LYS A 60 5.23 14.10 1.67
CA LYS A 60 5.34 12.68 2.02
C LYS A 60 4.43 11.81 1.15
N THR A 61 3.24 12.29 0.81
CA THR A 61 2.30 11.56 -0.08
C THR A 61 2.90 11.18 -1.44
N LEU A 62 3.79 12.03 -2.00
CA LEU A 62 4.48 11.71 -3.26
C LEU A 62 5.37 10.47 -3.15
N THR A 63 5.80 10.09 -1.93
CA THR A 63 6.72 8.96 -1.75
C THR A 63 6.12 7.63 -2.23
N LEU A 64 4.78 7.51 -2.26
CA LEU A 64 4.06 6.34 -2.79
C LEU A 64 4.31 6.11 -4.29
N LEU A 65 4.67 7.16 -5.03
CA LEU A 65 4.98 7.09 -6.46
C LEU A 65 6.49 6.87 -6.72
N LEU A 66 7.34 6.86 -5.70
CA LEU A 66 8.77 6.62 -5.88
C LEU A 66 9.11 5.25 -6.48
N PRO A 67 8.40 4.13 -6.18
CA PRO A 67 8.67 2.87 -6.87
C PRO A 67 8.37 2.96 -8.37
N LEU A 68 7.34 3.72 -8.78
CA LEU A 68 7.08 4.01 -10.19
C LEU A 68 8.23 4.82 -10.79
N PHE A 69 8.68 5.86 -10.10
CA PHE A 69 9.78 6.68 -10.59
C PHE A 69 11.07 5.89 -10.70
N ALA A 70 11.35 4.97 -9.78
CA ALA A 70 12.48 4.05 -9.88
C ALA A 70 12.41 3.18 -11.13
N ASN A 71 11.24 2.64 -11.49
CA ASN A 71 11.08 1.90 -12.75
C ASN A 71 11.39 2.78 -13.98
N LEU A 72 10.91 4.02 -13.99
CA LEU A 72 11.14 4.96 -15.10
C LEU A 72 12.63 5.29 -15.25
N GLU A 73 13.33 5.49 -14.13
CA GLU A 73 14.77 5.80 -14.09
C GLU A 73 15.64 4.60 -14.50
N LEU A 74 15.24 3.40 -14.10
CA LEU A 74 15.93 2.15 -14.45
C LEU A 74 15.59 1.69 -15.88
N GLY A 75 14.48 2.17 -16.44
CA GLY A 75 13.99 1.74 -17.75
C GLY A 75 13.36 0.35 -17.77
N GLU A 76 13.19 -0.29 -16.61
CA GLU A 76 12.67 -1.64 -16.43
C GLU A 76 11.65 -1.68 -15.27
N ALA A 77 10.65 -2.57 -15.39
CA ALA A 77 9.60 -2.72 -14.38
C ALA A 77 10.06 -3.63 -13.23
N HIS A 78 10.59 -3.04 -12.16
CA HIS A 78 10.98 -3.76 -10.94
C HIS A 78 9.88 -3.75 -9.86
N TYR A 79 9.10 -2.67 -9.81
CA TYR A 79 8.01 -2.50 -8.86
C TYR A 79 6.66 -2.45 -9.58
N TYR A 80 5.69 -3.24 -9.13
CA TYR A 80 4.35 -3.27 -9.75
C TYR A 80 3.32 -2.45 -8.96
N GLY A 81 3.78 -1.54 -8.09
CA GLY A 81 2.90 -0.73 -7.26
C GLY A 81 3.49 -0.33 -5.91
N ALA A 82 2.61 0.17 -5.05
CA ALA A 82 2.87 0.53 -3.65
C ALA A 82 1.60 0.34 -2.80
N VAL A 83 1.76 0.11 -1.49
CA VAL A 83 0.66 0.08 -0.52
C VAL A 83 0.85 1.23 0.48
N GLY A 84 -0.09 2.17 0.52
CA GLY A 84 -0.23 3.15 1.58
C GLY A 84 -1.16 2.64 2.68
N ILE A 85 -0.63 2.51 3.90
CA ILE A 85 -1.38 2.17 5.11
C ILE A 85 -1.54 3.43 5.94
N TYR A 86 -2.78 3.74 6.34
CA TYR A 86 -3.17 4.96 7.05
C TYR A 86 -3.97 4.67 8.32
N PRO A 87 -3.93 5.53 9.35
CA PRO A 87 -4.58 5.27 10.63
C PRO A 87 -6.12 5.28 10.58
N SER A 88 -6.73 5.90 9.55
CA SER A 88 -8.19 5.93 9.36
C SER A 88 -8.58 5.86 7.88
N ARG A 89 -9.85 5.51 7.63
CA ARG A 89 -10.40 5.38 6.27
C ARG A 89 -10.51 6.72 5.57
N GLU A 90 -10.88 7.75 6.33
CA GLU A 90 -11.00 9.14 5.87
C GLU A 90 -9.62 9.63 5.40
N LEU A 91 -8.58 9.40 6.20
CA LEU A 91 -7.23 9.78 5.80
C LEU A 91 -6.76 8.97 4.57
N ALA A 92 -7.04 7.66 4.50
CA ALA A 92 -6.72 6.87 3.31
C ALA A 92 -7.41 7.43 2.04
N LYS A 93 -8.69 7.84 2.15
CA LYS A 93 -9.46 8.45 1.06
C LYS A 93 -8.86 9.79 0.63
N ASP A 94 -8.53 10.66 1.60
CA ASP A 94 -7.92 11.96 1.33
C ASP A 94 -6.56 11.82 0.64
N GLN A 95 -5.77 10.83 1.05
CA GLN A 95 -4.45 10.58 0.48
C GLN A 95 -4.56 9.97 -0.92
N MET A 96 -5.56 9.12 -1.18
CA MET A 96 -5.87 8.66 -2.54
C MET A 96 -6.24 9.84 -3.45
N ALA A 97 -7.10 10.74 -3.00
CA ALA A 97 -7.47 11.93 -3.76
C ALA A 97 -6.25 12.84 -4.03
N SER A 98 -5.34 12.98 -3.07
CA SER A 98 -4.09 13.72 -3.24
C SER A 98 -3.18 13.08 -4.30
N VAL A 99 -3.03 11.76 -4.29
CA VAL A 99 -2.27 11.03 -5.33
C VAL A 99 -2.96 11.13 -6.69
N ALA A 100 -4.29 11.03 -6.76
CA ALA A 100 -5.05 11.20 -7.99
C ALA A 100 -4.80 12.58 -8.63
N ASN A 101 -4.88 13.65 -7.83
CA ASN A 101 -4.60 15.00 -8.31
C ASN A 101 -3.14 15.17 -8.78
N MET A 102 -2.19 14.49 -8.12
CA MET A 102 -0.80 14.46 -8.58
C MET A 102 -0.67 13.72 -9.92
N LEU A 103 -1.35 12.60 -10.10
CA LEU A 103 -1.35 11.89 -11.39
C LEU A 103 -2.00 12.72 -12.49
N ASP A 104 -3.12 13.39 -12.21
CA ASP A 104 -3.76 14.31 -13.16
C ASP A 104 -2.78 15.43 -13.59
N ALA A 105 -1.98 15.96 -12.68
CA ALA A 105 -0.95 16.96 -13.02
C ALA A 105 0.28 16.40 -13.75
N LEU A 106 0.68 15.15 -13.48
CA LEU A 106 1.90 14.54 -14.04
C LEU A 106 1.68 13.81 -15.36
N ILE A 107 0.50 13.23 -15.52
CA ILE A 107 0.12 12.36 -16.65
C ILE A 107 -0.90 13.07 -17.55
N GLY A 108 -1.76 13.92 -16.99
CA GLY A 108 -2.85 14.59 -17.69
C GLY A 108 -4.22 13.97 -17.38
N GLU A 109 -5.21 14.81 -17.09
CA GLU A 109 -6.59 14.39 -16.80
C GLU A 109 -7.22 13.67 -17.99
N GLU A 110 -6.84 14.02 -19.22
CA GLU A 110 -7.32 13.36 -20.44
C GLU A 110 -6.82 11.92 -20.61
N GLN A 111 -5.88 11.46 -19.78
CA GLN A 111 -5.42 10.05 -19.73
C GLN A 111 -6.18 9.22 -18.69
N LYS A 112 -7.04 9.87 -17.90
CA LYS A 112 -7.85 9.23 -16.85
C LYS A 112 -9.05 8.55 -17.48
N LEU A 113 -9.32 7.33 -17.04
CA LEU A 113 -10.51 6.57 -17.44
C LEU A 113 -11.73 7.09 -16.67
N SER A 114 -12.89 7.12 -17.32
CA SER A 114 -14.10 7.80 -16.84
C SER A 114 -14.73 7.17 -15.60
N GLY A 115 -14.39 5.91 -15.28
CA GLY A 115 -14.86 5.21 -14.10
C GLY A 115 -14.30 3.81 -13.96
N ALA A 116 -14.71 3.12 -12.91
CA ALA A 116 -14.19 1.81 -12.54
C ALA A 116 -14.49 0.73 -13.59
N VAL A 117 -15.68 0.78 -14.21
CA VAL A 117 -16.05 -0.18 -15.25
C VAL A 117 -15.19 -0.01 -16.50
N GLU A 118 -14.96 1.23 -16.94
CA GLU A 118 -14.05 1.51 -18.06
C GLU A 118 -12.61 1.08 -17.72
N ALA A 119 -12.15 1.36 -16.49
CA ALA A 119 -10.86 0.90 -16.02
C ALA A 119 -10.70 -0.62 -16.13
N LEU A 120 -11.70 -1.38 -15.69
CA LEU A 120 -11.69 -2.84 -15.78
C LEU A 120 -11.79 -3.35 -17.23
N ARG A 121 -12.52 -2.68 -18.11
CA ARG A 121 -12.59 -3.03 -19.56
C ARG A 121 -11.28 -2.75 -20.30
N ALA A 122 -10.63 -1.65 -19.96
CA ALA A 122 -9.36 -1.25 -20.56
C ALA A 122 -8.24 -2.18 -20.10
N LEU A 123 -8.17 -2.48 -18.80
CA LEU A 123 -7.01 -3.12 -18.17
C LEU A 123 -7.18 -4.62 -17.92
N GLY A 124 -8.41 -5.13 -17.85
CA GLY A 124 -8.70 -6.55 -17.54
C GLY A 124 -8.51 -7.53 -18.72
N GLY A 125 -8.21 -7.02 -19.92
CA GLY A 125 -8.04 -7.83 -21.13
C GLY A 125 -9.34 -8.14 -21.89
N SER A 126 -9.21 -8.84 -23.02
CA SER A 126 -10.31 -9.02 -23.97
C SER A 126 -11.50 -9.84 -23.44
N GLU A 127 -11.24 -10.78 -22.54
CA GLU A 127 -12.28 -11.62 -21.94
C GLU A 127 -13.14 -10.81 -20.96
N VAL A 128 -12.48 -10.09 -20.04
CA VAL A 128 -13.13 -9.20 -19.06
C VAL A 128 -13.95 -8.13 -19.77
N ARG A 129 -13.41 -7.54 -20.84
CA ARG A 129 -14.11 -6.55 -21.66
C ARG A 129 -15.44 -7.08 -22.18
N LYS A 130 -15.44 -8.26 -22.82
CA LYS A 130 -16.65 -8.88 -23.38
C LYS A 130 -17.69 -9.18 -22.30
N LEU A 131 -17.25 -9.65 -21.13
CA LEU A 131 -18.14 -9.96 -20.01
C LEU A 131 -18.80 -8.70 -19.44
N LEU A 132 -18.04 -7.61 -19.28
CA LEU A 132 -18.58 -6.33 -18.82
C LEU A 132 -19.51 -5.68 -19.83
N GLU A 133 -19.19 -5.74 -21.13
CA GLU A 133 -20.08 -5.25 -22.20
C GLU A 133 -21.39 -6.04 -22.22
N LYS A 134 -21.32 -7.37 -22.09
CA LYS A 134 -22.52 -8.22 -21.98
C LYS A 134 -23.35 -7.85 -20.75
N TYR A 135 -22.71 -7.68 -19.59
CA TYR A 135 -23.39 -7.34 -18.35
C TYR A 135 -24.08 -5.98 -18.39
N GLU A 136 -23.44 -4.98 -18.98
CA GLU A 136 -24.03 -3.65 -19.18
C GLU A 136 -25.23 -3.71 -20.13
N ASN A 137 -25.14 -4.48 -21.23
CA ASN A 137 -26.25 -4.62 -22.18
C ASN A 137 -27.45 -5.38 -21.61
N GLU A 138 -27.22 -6.43 -20.82
CA GLU A 138 -28.29 -7.29 -20.28
C GLU A 138 -28.87 -6.76 -18.96
N ARG A 139 -28.05 -6.11 -18.12
CA ARG A 139 -28.37 -5.72 -16.73
C ARG A 139 -27.80 -4.33 -16.38
N GLY A 140 -28.00 -3.36 -17.28
CA GLY A 140 -27.44 -2.01 -17.19
C GLY A 140 -27.66 -1.30 -15.84
N GLU A 141 -28.88 -1.31 -15.30
CA GLU A 141 -29.17 -0.66 -14.00
C GLU A 141 -28.37 -1.26 -12.83
N GLU A 142 -28.18 -2.57 -12.82
CA GLU A 142 -27.41 -3.24 -11.78
C GLU A 142 -25.91 -2.97 -11.93
N CYS A 143 -25.43 -3.00 -13.18
CA CYS A 143 -24.05 -2.66 -13.53
C CYS A 143 -23.73 -1.22 -13.08
N GLU A 144 -24.59 -0.26 -13.40
CA GLU A 144 -24.42 1.14 -13.03
C GLU A 144 -24.42 1.34 -11.51
N LYS A 145 -25.34 0.66 -10.79
CA LYS A 145 -25.40 0.73 -9.33
C LYS A 145 -24.13 0.19 -8.66
N ALA A 146 -23.56 -0.90 -9.19
CA ALA A 146 -22.31 -1.45 -8.70
C ALA A 146 -21.12 -0.54 -9.06
N ALA A 147 -21.11 0.02 -10.28
CA ALA A 147 -20.08 0.93 -10.77
C ALA A 147 -19.97 2.20 -9.91
N ARG A 148 -21.09 2.87 -9.61
CA ARG A 148 -21.10 4.12 -8.83
C ARG A 148 -20.42 4.01 -7.48
N LYS A 149 -20.54 2.85 -6.81
CA LYS A 149 -19.85 2.60 -5.53
C LYS A 149 -18.35 2.46 -5.70
N LEU A 150 -17.91 1.92 -6.83
CA LEU A 150 -16.50 1.72 -7.15
C LEU A 150 -15.80 2.95 -7.68
N ASP A 151 -16.51 3.86 -8.37
CA ASP A 151 -15.90 5.05 -8.97
C ASP A 151 -15.19 5.93 -7.92
N GLU A 152 -15.67 5.94 -6.68
CA GLU A 152 -15.00 6.65 -5.58
C GLU A 152 -13.75 5.95 -5.04
N CYS A 153 -13.59 4.65 -5.33
CA CYS A 153 -12.60 3.78 -4.70
C CYS A 153 -11.62 3.16 -5.70
N LEU A 154 -11.87 3.25 -7.01
CA LEU A 154 -11.02 2.69 -8.06
C LEU A 154 -10.90 3.72 -9.18
N MET A 155 -9.69 4.21 -9.38
CA MET A 155 -9.37 5.19 -10.43
C MET A 155 -8.21 4.66 -11.27
N ALA A 156 -8.19 4.96 -12.56
CA ALA A 156 -7.13 4.49 -13.45
C ALA A 156 -6.74 5.50 -14.52
N TRP A 157 -5.47 5.45 -14.90
CA TRP A 157 -4.86 6.24 -15.97
C TRP A 157 -4.15 5.30 -16.93
N VAL A 158 -4.19 5.59 -18.23
CA VAL A 158 -3.39 4.91 -19.24
C VAL A 158 -2.56 5.94 -19.97
N TYR A 159 -1.26 5.94 -19.70
CA TYR A 159 -0.32 6.87 -20.31
C TYR A 159 0.58 6.13 -21.30
N THR A 160 0.82 6.70 -22.48
CA THR A 160 1.86 6.20 -23.37
C THR A 160 3.13 7.02 -23.18
N THR A 161 4.22 6.37 -22.76
CA THR A 161 5.53 6.98 -22.59
C THR A 161 6.12 7.41 -23.94
N GLU A 162 7.15 8.27 -23.93
CA GLU A 162 7.78 8.78 -25.17
C GLU A 162 8.37 7.67 -26.06
N ASP A 163 8.75 6.54 -25.47
CA ASP A 163 9.23 5.34 -26.16
C ASP A 163 8.10 4.36 -26.55
N GLY A 164 6.85 4.79 -26.44
CA GLY A 164 5.67 4.06 -26.93
C GLY A 164 5.17 2.95 -26.01
N ARG A 165 5.65 2.85 -24.76
CA ARG A 165 5.15 1.87 -23.80
C ARG A 165 3.90 2.40 -23.11
N GLU A 166 2.89 1.55 -22.97
CA GLU A 166 1.74 1.87 -22.13
C GLU A 166 2.09 1.66 -20.65
N LEU A 167 1.80 2.67 -19.84
CA LEU A 167 1.95 2.69 -18.40
C LEU A 167 0.55 2.85 -17.76
N PRO A 168 -0.16 1.73 -17.54
CA PRO A 168 -1.41 1.76 -16.81
C PRO A 168 -1.15 1.90 -15.30
N VAL A 169 -1.78 2.92 -14.69
CA VAL A 169 -1.71 3.18 -13.25
C VAL A 169 -3.09 3.05 -12.65
N ILE A 170 -3.22 2.31 -11.55
CA ILE A 170 -4.48 2.10 -10.82
C ILE A 170 -4.31 2.60 -9.39
N LEU A 171 -5.25 3.39 -8.92
CA LEU A 171 -5.44 3.67 -7.49
C LEU A 171 -6.63 2.85 -6.98
N PHE A 172 -6.47 2.19 -5.84
CA PHE A 172 -7.54 1.44 -5.20
C PHE A 172 -7.60 1.71 -3.70
N LEU A 173 -8.69 2.30 -3.22
CA LEU A 173 -9.02 2.40 -1.81
C LEU A 173 -9.62 1.08 -1.35
N SER A 174 -8.84 0.27 -0.65
CA SER A 174 -9.26 -1.03 -0.16
C SER A 174 -9.96 -0.90 1.20
N THR A 175 -11.29 -0.97 1.17
CA THR A 175 -12.18 -1.06 2.33
C THR A 175 -13.07 -2.30 2.19
N SER A 176 -13.80 -2.67 3.25
CA SER A 176 -14.83 -3.72 3.14
C SER A 176 -15.83 -3.37 2.04
N ASP A 177 -16.32 -2.13 2.03
CA ASP A 177 -17.35 -1.68 1.09
C ASP A 177 -16.85 -1.66 -0.35
N SER A 178 -15.60 -1.23 -0.60
CA SER A 178 -15.05 -1.19 -1.95
C SER A 178 -14.73 -2.58 -2.50
N VAL A 179 -14.26 -3.50 -1.64
CA VAL A 179 -14.01 -4.89 -2.04
C VAL A 179 -15.32 -5.64 -2.27
N GLU A 180 -16.35 -5.39 -1.46
CA GLU A 180 -17.70 -5.93 -1.68
C GLU A 180 -18.32 -5.40 -2.97
N ALA A 181 -18.18 -4.09 -3.25
CA ALA A 181 -18.63 -3.51 -4.50
C ALA A 181 -17.91 -4.12 -5.71
N LEU A 182 -16.59 -4.36 -5.59
CA LEU A 182 -15.81 -5.04 -6.62
C LEU A 182 -16.27 -6.48 -6.81
N ALA A 183 -16.46 -7.23 -5.73
CA ALA A 183 -16.95 -8.60 -5.81
C ALA A 183 -18.34 -8.67 -6.45
N ALA A 184 -19.24 -7.75 -6.11
CA ALA A 184 -20.57 -7.67 -6.70
C ALA A 184 -20.53 -7.39 -8.20
N LEU A 185 -19.72 -6.42 -8.63
CA LEU A 185 -19.55 -6.09 -10.05
C LEU A 185 -18.97 -7.27 -10.83
N LEU A 186 -17.88 -7.86 -10.35
CA LEU A 186 -17.20 -8.97 -11.01
C LEU A 186 -18.10 -10.22 -11.08
N HIS A 187 -18.85 -10.51 -10.02
CA HIS A 187 -19.77 -11.64 -10.00
C HIS A 187 -20.98 -11.41 -10.91
N GLY A 188 -21.57 -10.21 -10.87
CA GLY A 188 -22.67 -9.82 -11.76
C GLY A 188 -22.30 -9.94 -13.24
N ALA A 189 -21.06 -9.61 -13.58
CA ALA A 189 -20.51 -9.77 -14.93
C ALA A 189 -20.08 -11.20 -15.29
N GLY A 190 -20.14 -12.16 -14.36
CA GLY A 190 -19.68 -13.53 -14.57
C GLY A 190 -18.16 -13.68 -14.69
N ILE A 191 -17.38 -12.68 -14.24
CA ILE A 191 -15.91 -12.72 -14.21
C ILE A 191 -15.42 -13.61 -13.06
N ILE A 192 -16.16 -13.64 -11.95
CA ILE A 192 -15.94 -14.56 -10.85
C ILE A 192 -17.19 -15.41 -10.62
N GLU A 193 -16.98 -16.71 -10.41
CA GLU A 193 -18.06 -17.70 -10.28
C GLU A 193 -18.90 -17.50 -9.00
N GLU A 194 -18.24 -17.08 -7.92
CA GLU A 194 -18.86 -16.88 -6.61
C GLU A 194 -18.65 -15.45 -6.12
N LEU A 195 -19.67 -14.89 -5.45
CA LEU A 195 -19.56 -13.61 -4.77
C LEU A 195 -18.53 -13.72 -3.63
N SER A 196 -17.31 -13.24 -3.89
CA SER A 196 -16.16 -13.46 -3.02
C SER A 196 -15.19 -12.29 -3.06
N ASN A 197 -15.01 -11.66 -1.89
CA ASN A 197 -13.99 -10.63 -1.69
C ASN A 197 -12.58 -11.13 -2.00
N MET A 198 -12.28 -12.39 -1.67
CA MET A 198 -10.98 -13.00 -1.99
C MET A 198 -10.77 -13.13 -3.49
N ARG A 199 -11.78 -13.59 -4.25
CA ARG A 199 -11.69 -13.69 -5.71
C ARG A 199 -11.57 -12.31 -6.36
N ALA A 200 -12.24 -11.30 -5.81
CA ALA A 200 -12.11 -9.92 -6.26
C ALA A 200 -10.69 -9.36 -6.06
N LEU A 201 -10.07 -9.63 -4.91
CA LEU A 201 -8.68 -9.25 -4.65
C LEU A 201 -7.69 -10.06 -5.49
N GLU A 202 -7.92 -11.36 -5.67
CA GLU A 202 -7.13 -12.21 -6.58
C GLU A 202 -7.19 -11.67 -8.01
N PHE A 203 -8.36 -11.22 -8.47
CA PHE A 203 -8.52 -10.56 -9.76
C PHE A 203 -7.62 -9.32 -9.88
N LEU A 204 -7.64 -8.41 -8.89
CA LEU A 204 -6.74 -7.24 -8.88
C LEU A 204 -5.24 -7.64 -8.83
N ALA A 205 -4.91 -8.68 -8.07
CA ALA A 205 -3.54 -9.15 -7.92
C ALA A 205 -2.99 -9.77 -9.20
N THR A 206 -3.82 -10.50 -9.95
CA THR A 206 -3.41 -11.33 -11.09
C THR A 206 -3.74 -10.72 -12.45
N ARG A 207 -5.01 -10.38 -12.70
CA ARG A 207 -5.46 -9.86 -14.00
C ARG A 207 -4.97 -8.45 -14.25
N LEU A 208 -4.73 -7.67 -13.19
CA LEU A 208 -4.17 -6.33 -13.27
C LEU A 208 -2.70 -6.30 -12.83
N ALA A 209 -1.98 -7.42 -12.91
CA ALA A 209 -0.57 -7.52 -12.50
C ALA A 209 0.39 -6.67 -13.35
N SER A 210 0.04 -6.44 -14.61
CA SER A 210 0.79 -5.57 -15.52
C SER A 210 0.61 -4.08 -15.23
N CYS A 211 -0.35 -3.72 -14.38
CA CYS A 211 -0.60 -2.33 -13.99
C CYS A 211 0.25 -1.94 -12.78
N TYR A 212 0.69 -0.68 -12.74
CA TYR A 212 1.25 -0.11 -11.52
C TYR A 212 0.11 0.23 -10.55
N ARG A 213 0.06 -0.46 -9.41
CA ARG A 213 -1.07 -0.39 -8.47
C ARG A 213 -0.71 0.35 -7.20
N VAL A 214 -1.42 1.43 -6.88
CA VAL A 214 -1.30 2.09 -5.57
C VAL A 214 -2.52 1.74 -4.74
N ILE A 215 -2.31 0.99 -3.68
CA ILE A 215 -3.38 0.52 -2.80
C ILE A 215 -3.40 1.37 -1.54
N PHE A 216 -4.55 1.94 -1.20
CA PHE A 216 -4.76 2.71 0.03
C PHE A 216 -5.58 1.86 0.99
N ALA A 217 -5.08 1.62 2.20
CA ALA A 217 -5.77 0.79 3.19
C ALA A 217 -5.54 1.30 4.61
N VAL A 218 -6.30 0.76 5.56
CA VAL A 218 -6.02 0.89 7.00
C VAL A 218 -5.40 -0.41 7.52
N PRO A 219 -4.64 -0.38 8.64
CA PRO A 219 -3.92 -1.53 9.17
C PRO A 219 -4.75 -2.80 9.36
N GLU A 220 -6.02 -2.64 9.67
CA GLU A 220 -6.96 -3.74 9.93
C GLU A 220 -7.30 -4.51 8.67
N TYR A 221 -7.28 -3.87 7.49
CA TYR A 221 -7.83 -4.49 6.28
C TYR A 221 -7.01 -5.64 5.72
N PRO A 222 -5.68 -5.57 5.65
CA PRO A 222 -4.89 -6.74 5.30
C PRO A 222 -5.18 -7.94 6.23
N TYR A 223 -5.45 -7.67 7.51
CA TYR A 223 -5.82 -8.70 8.49
C TYR A 223 -7.26 -9.22 8.30
N LEU A 224 -8.24 -8.33 8.12
CA LEU A 224 -9.66 -8.70 7.98
C LEU A 224 -9.96 -9.36 6.64
N LEU A 225 -9.24 -9.00 5.58
CA LEU A 225 -9.36 -9.63 4.27
C LEU A 225 -8.69 -11.02 4.27
N ALA A 226 -7.62 -11.21 5.07
CA ALA A 226 -7.13 -12.55 5.41
C ALA A 226 -8.20 -13.41 6.12
N GLY A 227 -9.27 -12.79 6.64
CA GLY A 227 -10.40 -13.36 7.36
C GLY A 227 -11.32 -14.31 6.59
N ARG A 228 -10.98 -14.80 5.39
CA ARG A 228 -11.39 -16.18 5.03
C ARG A 228 -10.65 -17.25 5.87
N ALA A 229 -9.71 -16.82 6.71
CA ALA A 229 -9.19 -17.54 7.88
C ALA A 229 -10.09 -17.43 9.12
N TYR A 230 -11.39 -17.11 8.98
CA TYR A 230 -12.40 -17.20 10.06
C TYR A 230 -12.74 -18.65 10.48
N GLY A 231 -11.77 -19.56 10.36
CA GLY A 231 -11.85 -20.95 10.79
C GLY A 231 -10.85 -21.31 11.89
N GLU A 232 -9.89 -20.44 12.22
CA GLU A 232 -8.85 -20.76 13.20
C GLU A 232 -8.64 -19.59 14.19
N PHE A 233 -9.60 -19.44 15.12
CA PHE A 233 -9.54 -18.52 16.26
C PHE A 233 -8.22 -18.61 17.05
N HIS A 234 -7.54 -19.76 17.01
CA HIS A 234 -6.26 -19.98 17.68
C HIS A 234 -5.09 -19.23 17.03
N ALA A 235 -4.99 -19.23 15.69
CA ALA A 235 -3.94 -18.53 14.97
C ALA A 235 -4.09 -17.01 15.15
N ILE A 236 -5.31 -16.51 15.01
CA ILE A 236 -5.67 -15.12 15.29
C ILE A 236 -5.32 -14.72 16.73
N GLY A 237 -5.64 -15.57 17.72
CA GLY A 237 -5.32 -15.30 19.12
C GLY A 237 -3.81 -15.28 19.41
N ALA A 238 -3.02 -16.13 18.75
CA ALA A 238 -1.57 -16.12 18.87
C ALA A 238 -0.95 -14.85 18.25
N TRP A 239 -1.45 -14.43 17.09
CA TRP A 239 -1.02 -13.21 16.41
C TRP A 239 -1.38 -11.97 17.22
N LEU A 240 -2.60 -11.88 17.71
CA LEU A 240 -3.05 -10.80 18.59
C LEU A 240 -2.20 -10.74 19.87
N ARG A 241 -1.85 -11.89 20.46
CA ARG A 241 -1.00 -11.93 21.65
C ARG A 241 0.41 -11.39 21.37
N VAL A 242 1.00 -11.73 20.23
CA VAL A 242 2.31 -11.19 19.81
C VAL A 242 2.20 -9.70 19.50
N ALA A 243 1.15 -9.29 18.79
CA ALA A 243 0.88 -7.89 18.53
C ALA A 243 0.74 -7.06 19.82
N LEU A 244 0.00 -7.56 20.80
CA LEU A 244 -0.17 -6.92 22.11
C LEU A 244 1.13 -6.88 22.92
N ARG A 245 1.95 -7.94 22.86
CA ARG A 245 3.27 -7.96 23.51
C ARG A 245 4.22 -6.95 22.86
N GLU A 246 4.26 -6.89 21.54
CA GLU A 246 5.11 -5.93 20.83
C GLU A 246 4.57 -4.50 20.93
N LEU A 247 3.25 -4.31 21.03
CA LEU A 247 2.63 -3.03 21.36
C LEU A 247 3.04 -2.55 22.76
N ALA A 248 2.99 -3.42 23.77
CA ALA A 248 3.47 -3.07 25.12
C ALA A 248 4.96 -2.71 25.10
N SER A 249 5.77 -3.44 24.32
CA SER A 249 7.18 -3.12 24.10
C SER A 249 7.36 -1.77 23.40
N LEU A 250 6.55 -1.47 22.38
CA LEU A 250 6.58 -0.22 21.63
C LEU A 250 6.24 0.96 22.54
N LEU A 251 5.15 0.86 23.30
CA LEU A 251 4.71 1.91 24.22
C LEU A 251 5.79 2.24 25.26
N ALA A 252 6.43 1.23 25.84
CA ALA A 252 7.52 1.43 26.80
C ALA A 252 8.75 2.14 26.20
N HIS A 253 9.01 1.95 24.91
CA HIS A 253 10.10 2.64 24.21
C HIS A 253 9.68 4.04 23.73
N TYR A 254 8.43 4.19 23.28
CA TYR A 254 7.85 5.46 22.89
C TYR A 254 7.83 6.45 24.06
N GLU A 255 7.43 6.02 25.25
CA GLU A 255 7.48 6.83 26.48
C GLU A 255 8.90 7.30 26.83
N ARG A 256 9.92 6.52 26.47
CA ARG A 256 11.33 6.86 26.67
C ARG A 256 11.93 7.67 25.52
N GLY A 257 11.18 7.94 24.45
CA GLY A 257 11.69 8.57 23.23
C GLY A 257 12.66 7.69 22.42
N ASP A 258 12.69 6.38 22.67
CA ASP A 258 13.64 5.41 22.10
C ASP A 258 12.97 4.47 21.09
N LEU A 259 12.31 5.04 20.08
CA LEU A 259 11.71 4.23 19.01
C LEU A 259 12.76 3.42 18.24
N GLU A 260 13.99 3.92 18.15
CA GLU A 260 15.11 3.25 17.49
C GLU A 260 15.49 1.94 18.18
N GLY A 261 15.69 1.98 19.50
CA GLY A 261 15.97 0.78 20.30
C GLY A 261 14.87 -0.26 20.20
N TRP A 262 13.61 0.16 20.06
CA TRP A 262 12.50 -0.77 19.80
C TRP A 262 12.62 -1.46 18.44
N PHE A 263 12.88 -0.72 17.36
CA PHE A 263 13.04 -1.31 16.02
C PHE A 263 14.22 -2.28 15.97
N GLU A 264 15.36 -1.92 16.56
CA GLU A 264 16.50 -2.83 16.65
C GLU A 264 16.16 -4.10 17.44
N ALA A 265 15.49 -3.96 18.58
CA ALA A 265 15.08 -5.09 19.40
C ALA A 265 14.08 -5.99 18.66
N LEU A 266 13.11 -5.40 17.95
CA LEU A 266 12.16 -6.12 17.11
C LEU A 266 12.89 -6.91 16.03
N LEU A 267 13.79 -6.29 15.27
CA LEU A 267 14.57 -6.95 14.22
C LEU A 267 15.45 -8.09 14.77
N ARG A 268 16.04 -7.94 15.98
CA ARG A 268 16.83 -9.00 16.64
C ARG A 268 15.98 -10.18 17.10
N LYS A 269 14.80 -9.92 17.67
CA LYS A 269 13.83 -10.95 18.05
C LYS A 269 13.36 -11.78 16.84
N MET A 270 13.48 -11.22 15.64
CA MET A 270 13.11 -11.89 14.39
C MET A 270 14.18 -12.87 13.85
N SER A 271 15.19 -13.24 14.63
CA SER A 271 16.09 -14.35 14.27
C SER A 271 15.34 -15.70 14.25
N ARG A 272 15.62 -16.53 13.24
CA ARG A 272 14.83 -17.72 12.82
C ARG A 272 14.49 -18.73 13.93
N GLN A 273 15.29 -18.80 15.01
CA GLN A 273 15.12 -19.76 16.10
C GLN A 273 14.01 -19.31 17.08
N ALA A 274 13.99 -18.04 17.48
CA ALA A 274 13.05 -17.52 18.47
C ALA A 274 11.61 -17.41 17.93
N ILE A 275 11.47 -17.25 16.60
CA ILE A 275 10.17 -17.12 15.91
C ILE A 275 9.38 -18.43 15.93
N ARG A 276 10.04 -19.58 15.79
CA ARG A 276 9.38 -20.91 15.77
C ARG A 276 8.71 -21.21 17.10
N ASP A 277 9.34 -20.76 18.18
CA ASP A 277 8.92 -21.01 19.55
C ASP A 277 7.79 -20.07 20.02
N VAL A 278 7.71 -18.86 19.46
CA VAL A 278 6.73 -17.83 19.90
C VAL A 278 5.36 -17.96 19.24
N LEU A 279 5.27 -18.50 18.02
CA LEU A 279 4.01 -18.46 17.23
C LEU A 279 3.48 -19.79 16.69
N GLN A 280 4.19 -20.92 16.86
CA GLN A 280 3.75 -22.27 16.43
C GLN A 280 3.11 -22.36 15.02
N THR A 281 3.37 -21.40 14.11
CA THR A 281 2.65 -21.33 12.83
C THR A 281 3.28 -22.32 11.84
N THR A 282 2.45 -23.17 11.27
CA THR A 282 2.78 -24.19 10.28
C THR A 282 3.13 -23.59 8.92
N ARG A 283 3.82 -24.36 8.06
CA ARG A 283 4.09 -23.97 6.66
C ARG A 283 2.81 -23.75 5.84
N GLU A 284 1.72 -24.41 6.25
CA GLU A 284 0.42 -24.35 5.57
C GLU A 284 -0.31 -23.03 5.82
N GLU A 285 -0.26 -22.52 7.05
CA GLU A 285 -0.78 -21.18 7.40
C GLU A 285 -0.01 -20.05 6.69
N VAL A 286 1.30 -20.21 6.49
CA VAL A 286 2.10 -19.28 5.66
C VAL A 286 1.68 -19.35 4.18
N GLY A 287 1.34 -20.54 3.69
CA GLY A 287 0.77 -20.73 2.34
C GLY A 287 -0.57 -20.01 2.17
N ARG A 288 -1.43 -20.04 3.19
CA ARG A 288 -2.70 -19.28 3.22
C ARG A 288 -2.53 -17.78 3.32
N LEU A 289 -1.34 -17.25 3.65
CA LEU A 289 -1.07 -15.82 3.65
C LEU A 289 -0.45 -15.34 2.32
N LYS A 290 0.08 -16.24 1.49
CA LYS A 290 0.66 -15.87 0.19
C LYS A 290 -0.31 -15.12 -0.71
N TRP A 291 -1.60 -15.47 -0.69
CA TRP A 291 -2.60 -14.78 -1.50
C TRP A 291 -2.79 -13.32 -1.04
N LEU A 292 -2.73 -13.06 0.28
CA LEU A 292 -2.80 -11.71 0.83
C LEU A 292 -1.63 -10.86 0.31
N PHE A 293 -0.42 -11.42 0.33
CA PHE A 293 0.76 -10.78 -0.23
C PHE A 293 0.76 -10.74 -1.77
N GLY A 294 -0.22 -11.34 -2.46
CA GLY A 294 -0.38 -11.18 -3.91
C GLY A 294 -0.72 -9.75 -4.31
N LEU A 295 -1.67 -9.12 -3.59
CA LEU A 295 -2.01 -7.70 -3.80
C LEU A 295 -1.17 -6.77 -2.93
N TYR A 296 -0.88 -7.18 -1.69
CA TYR A 296 -0.23 -6.33 -0.69
C TYR A 296 1.29 -6.50 -0.60
N GLY A 297 1.89 -7.44 -1.34
CA GLY A 297 3.34 -7.71 -1.35
C GLY A 297 4.17 -6.70 -2.15
N LEU A 298 3.70 -5.45 -2.24
CA LEU A 298 4.37 -4.33 -2.91
C LEU A 298 5.19 -3.54 -1.85
N PRO A 299 6.04 -2.57 -2.25
CA PRO A 299 6.55 -1.59 -1.31
C PRO A 299 5.46 -0.99 -0.41
N VAL A 300 5.69 -1.00 0.90
CA VAL A 300 4.68 -0.59 1.90
C VAL A 300 5.09 0.72 2.54
N PHE A 301 4.13 1.63 2.69
CA PHE A 301 4.27 2.92 3.31
C PHE A 301 3.26 3.03 4.45
N PHE A 302 3.74 3.07 5.69
CA PHE A 302 2.94 3.40 6.86
C PHE A 302 3.03 4.91 7.08
N ASP A 303 2.01 5.66 6.65
CA ASP A 303 2.05 7.12 6.66
C ASP A 303 1.24 7.71 7.81
N GLU A 304 1.64 8.92 8.22
CA GLU A 304 1.13 9.61 9.39
C GLU A 304 1.21 8.76 10.67
N PHE A 305 2.33 8.08 10.88
CA PHE A 305 2.58 7.19 12.00
C PHE A 305 2.27 7.81 13.38
N HIS A 306 2.54 9.10 13.56
CA HIS A 306 2.21 9.85 14.78
C HIS A 306 0.71 9.88 15.16
N LEU A 307 -0.20 9.54 14.25
CA LEU A 307 -1.64 9.48 14.49
C LEU A 307 -2.14 8.07 14.86
N TYR A 308 -1.28 7.05 14.78
CA TYR A 308 -1.64 5.69 15.16
C TYR A 308 -1.81 5.61 16.67
N SER A 309 -2.97 5.14 17.11
CA SER A 309 -3.31 5.04 18.53
C SER A 309 -4.25 3.87 18.78
N GLY A 310 -4.24 3.36 20.01
CA GLY A 310 -5.11 2.26 20.43
C GLY A 310 -5.08 1.07 19.47
N PHE A 311 -6.22 0.78 18.84
CA PHE A 311 -6.39 -0.35 17.94
C PHE A 311 -5.57 -0.22 16.64
N SER A 312 -5.52 0.97 16.00
CA SER A 312 -4.77 1.14 14.76
C SER A 312 -3.27 0.96 14.96
N LEU A 313 -2.75 1.33 16.13
CA LEU A 313 -1.36 1.06 16.51
C LEU A 313 -1.09 -0.44 16.71
N ALA A 314 -2.00 -1.16 17.37
CA ALA A 314 -1.89 -2.61 17.54
C ALA A 314 -1.92 -3.36 16.18
N SER A 315 -2.83 -2.94 15.30
CA SER A 315 -2.96 -3.45 13.94
C SER A 315 -1.72 -3.15 13.11
N PHE A 316 -1.15 -1.95 13.23
CA PHE A 316 0.13 -1.58 12.61
C PHE A 316 1.26 -2.52 13.02
N VAL A 317 1.45 -2.75 14.33
CA VAL A 317 2.52 -3.62 14.83
C VAL A 317 2.36 -5.04 14.27
N SER A 318 1.14 -5.56 14.24
CA SER A 318 0.82 -6.86 13.66
C SER A 318 1.19 -6.95 12.18
N LEU A 319 0.80 -5.94 11.41
CA LEU A 319 0.98 -5.91 9.97
C LEU A 319 2.46 -5.73 9.60
N LEU A 320 3.18 -4.85 10.30
CA LEU A 320 4.63 -4.69 10.16
C LEU A 320 5.34 -6.02 10.44
N TYR A 321 4.96 -6.72 11.52
CA TYR A 321 5.50 -8.03 11.82
C TYR A 321 5.25 -9.03 10.68
N ALA A 322 4.04 -9.05 10.11
CA ALA A 322 3.69 -9.93 8.99
C ALA A 322 4.57 -9.67 7.75
N TYR A 323 4.74 -8.40 7.35
CA TYR A 323 5.58 -8.02 6.21
C TYR A 323 7.05 -8.39 6.43
N LEU A 324 7.59 -8.10 7.61
CA LEU A 324 8.98 -8.42 7.95
C LEU A 324 9.21 -9.94 8.00
N ARG A 325 8.23 -10.72 8.44
CA ARG A 325 8.31 -12.18 8.51
C ARG A 325 8.26 -12.84 7.14
N GLU A 326 7.32 -12.42 6.30
CA GLU A 326 7.12 -13.03 4.99
C GLU A 326 8.29 -12.69 4.05
N GLY A 327 8.78 -11.46 4.11
CA GLY A 327 10.04 -11.07 3.49
C GLY A 327 10.01 -10.98 1.96
N ALA A 328 8.84 -11.04 1.31
CA ALA A 328 8.65 -10.65 -0.09
C ALA A 328 8.56 -9.13 -0.23
N VAL A 329 8.04 -8.41 0.77
CA VAL A 329 8.13 -6.95 0.79
C VAL A 329 9.57 -6.53 1.06
N ARG A 330 10.21 -5.94 0.04
CA ARG A 330 11.60 -5.49 0.10
C ARG A 330 11.75 -4.10 0.69
N LYS A 331 10.78 -3.22 0.49
CA LYS A 331 10.86 -1.81 0.91
C LYS A 331 9.69 -1.49 1.84
N ILE A 332 10.00 -1.11 3.07
CA ILE A 332 9.02 -0.64 4.06
C ILE A 332 9.41 0.77 4.47
N VAL A 333 8.51 1.73 4.31
CA VAL A 333 8.70 3.12 4.71
C VAL A 333 7.71 3.43 5.82
N ILE A 334 8.17 4.00 6.92
CA ILE A 334 7.35 4.43 8.04
C ILE A 334 7.53 5.94 8.14
N SER A 335 6.52 6.69 7.72
CA SER A 335 6.56 8.14 7.68
C SER A 335 5.77 8.77 8.82
N SER A 336 6.36 9.79 9.44
CA SER A 336 5.78 10.51 10.56
C SER A 336 6.01 12.01 10.42
N ALA A 337 5.06 12.82 10.88
CA ALA A 337 5.28 14.24 11.02
C ALA A 337 6.19 14.52 12.23
N THR A 338 7.21 15.37 12.09
CA THR A 338 7.84 16.00 13.25
C THR A 338 6.80 16.90 13.92
N PRO A 339 6.35 16.62 15.16
CA PRO A 339 5.37 17.47 15.81
C PRO A 339 5.94 18.89 15.99
N ARG A 340 5.23 19.90 15.47
CA ARG A 340 5.51 21.31 15.78
C ARG A 340 5.06 21.61 17.22
N LYS A 341 5.92 21.26 18.19
CA LYS A 341 6.17 21.94 19.48
C LYS A 341 6.56 20.90 20.54
N ILE A 342 7.80 20.98 21.00
CA ILE A 342 8.09 20.71 22.42
C ILE A 342 7.43 21.86 23.19
N VAL A 343 6.18 21.68 23.63
CA VAL A 343 5.65 22.49 24.72
C VAL A 343 6.23 21.90 25.99
N ARG A 344 7.32 22.50 26.49
CA ARG A 344 7.73 22.33 27.89
C ARG A 344 6.59 22.89 28.75
N ILE A 345 5.76 22.03 29.30
CA ILE A 345 5.02 22.38 30.51
C ILE A 345 6.04 22.33 31.64
N ARG A 346 6.25 23.47 32.30
CA ARG A 346 7.07 23.58 33.50
C ARG A 346 6.42 22.87 34.66
#